data_AF-A0A0A2WF80-F1
#
_entry.id   AF-A0A0A2WF80-F1
#
_cell.length_a   1.000
_cell.length_b   1.000
_cell.length_c   1.000
_cell.angle_alpha   90.00
_cell.angle_beta   90.00
_cell.angle_gamma   90.00
#
_symmetry.space_group_name_H-M   'P 1'
#
loop_
_entity.id
_entity.type
_entity.pdbx_description
1 polymer ?
#
loop_
_entity_poly.entity_id
_entity_poly.type
_entity_poly.pdbx_seq_one_letter_code
_entity_poly.pdbx_strand_id
1 'polypeptide(L)'
;MLFKSSYPDIHVPTDLTLWQWLFDAPYPAAGSRRGLHPGDVVAIVSPNAVTYPVCFHGVIRAGGVPAVSAPGATETEMRHALRTARARFVMCAPGETLKVVREAARKEGVPEERVFWFADEEEEEEGRRWCTGLSELVEEGKRVMEEEGEEGMRAVGLPSGKTSAETTAFLCFSSGTTGLPKAVIISHANIIAQCLQLNLAYIHSGMALGLLPFYHSTNPLPPHPLPPCQHIAYR
;
A
#
# COMPACT_ATOMS: atom_id res chain seq x y z
N MET A 1 10.80 -29.99 -12.01
CA MET A 1 10.36 -28.82 -11.22
C MET A 1 11.35 -28.64 -10.09
N LEU A 2 12.10 -27.53 -10.09
CA LEU A 2 13.27 -27.32 -9.22
C LEU A 2 12.93 -26.79 -7.82
N PHE A 3 11.67 -26.44 -7.55
CA PHE A 3 11.22 -26.01 -6.22
C PHE A 3 9.78 -26.49 -5.99
N LYS A 4 9.55 -27.15 -4.86
CA LYS A 4 8.23 -27.44 -4.31
C LYS A 4 8.16 -26.68 -2.99
N SER A 5 7.24 -25.71 -2.89
CA SER A 5 7.04 -24.93 -1.67
C SER A 5 6.58 -25.85 -0.54
N SER A 6 7.06 -25.62 0.68
CA SER A 6 6.56 -26.27 1.90
C SER A 6 5.28 -25.63 2.44
N TYR A 7 4.86 -24.50 1.86
CA TYR A 7 3.60 -23.84 2.18
C TYR A 7 2.45 -24.42 1.37
N PRO A 8 1.21 -24.45 1.91
CA PRO A 8 0.04 -24.88 1.17
C PRO A 8 -0.12 -24.07 -0.13
N ASP A 9 -0.70 -24.70 -1.15
CA ASP A 9 -1.01 -24.04 -2.41
C ASP A 9 -1.90 -22.82 -2.13
N ILE A 10 -1.40 -21.63 -2.46
CA ILE A 10 -2.19 -20.41 -2.39
C ILE A 10 -3.22 -20.51 -3.50
N HIS A 11 -4.50 -20.69 -3.15
CA HIS A 11 -5.60 -20.60 -4.10
C HIS A 11 -5.79 -19.12 -4.46
N VAL A 12 -4.99 -18.64 -5.41
CA VAL A 12 -5.22 -17.34 -6.04
C VAL A 12 -6.46 -17.51 -6.93
N PRO A 13 -7.57 -16.80 -6.69
CA PRO A 13 -8.73 -16.85 -7.56
C PRO A 13 -8.27 -16.59 -9.00
N THR A 14 -8.57 -17.50 -9.91
CA THR A 14 -8.20 -17.39 -11.33
C THR A 14 -9.33 -16.80 -12.18
N ASP A 15 -10.54 -16.77 -11.61
CA ASP A 15 -11.77 -16.22 -12.15
C ASP A 15 -11.94 -14.72 -11.83
N LEU A 16 -11.32 -14.25 -10.76
CA LEU A 16 -11.01 -12.84 -10.56
C LEU A 16 -9.61 -12.61 -11.10
N THR A 17 -9.51 -11.96 -12.27
CA THR A 17 -8.21 -11.45 -12.68
C THR A 17 -7.68 -10.59 -11.53
N LEU A 18 -6.39 -10.70 -11.19
CA LEU A 18 -5.75 -9.88 -10.16
C LEU A 18 -6.13 -8.38 -10.34
N TRP A 19 -6.34 -7.98 -11.60
CA TRP A 19 -6.95 -6.75 -12.07
C TRP A 19 -8.33 -6.39 -11.52
N GLN A 20 -9.33 -7.27 -11.66
CA GLN A 20 -10.67 -7.07 -11.10
C GLN A 20 -10.62 -6.93 -9.58
N TRP A 21 -9.69 -7.64 -8.94
CA TRP A 21 -9.47 -7.52 -7.50
C TRP A 21 -8.74 -6.20 -7.10
N LEU A 22 -7.83 -5.69 -7.92
CA LEU A 22 -7.02 -4.50 -7.63
C LEU A 22 -7.70 -3.17 -7.98
N PHE A 23 -8.49 -3.14 -9.06
CA PHE A 23 -9.02 -1.89 -9.64
C PHE A 23 -10.54 -1.86 -9.75
N ASP A 24 -11.20 -3.03 -9.89
CA ASP A 24 -12.67 -3.12 -9.89
C ASP A 24 -13.24 -3.44 -8.50
N ALA A 25 -12.40 -3.71 -7.50
CA ALA A 25 -12.84 -3.79 -6.11
C ALA A 25 -13.26 -2.38 -5.64
N PRO A 26 -14.51 -2.21 -5.14
CA PRO A 26 -15.05 -0.90 -4.79
C PRO A 26 -14.62 -0.46 -3.38
N TYR A 27 -13.49 0.24 -3.18
CA TYR A 27 -13.20 0.95 -1.90
C TYR A 27 -12.33 2.20 -2.15
N PRO A 28 -12.53 3.38 -1.49
CA PRO A 28 -12.83 3.48 -0.05
C PRO A 28 -13.60 4.73 0.46
N ALA A 29 -14.47 4.54 1.48
CA ALA A 29 -14.67 5.52 2.57
C ALA A 29 -14.29 4.99 3.97
N ALA A 30 -13.83 3.74 4.12
CA ALA A 30 -13.34 3.22 5.41
C ALA A 30 -12.16 4.04 5.97
N GLY A 31 -11.25 4.51 5.10
CA GLY A 31 -10.18 5.43 5.52
C GLY A 31 -10.73 6.71 6.15
N SER A 32 -11.78 7.29 5.56
CA SER A 32 -12.41 8.51 6.08
C SER A 32 -13.10 8.28 7.44
N ARG A 33 -13.71 7.11 7.67
CA ARG A 33 -14.27 6.72 8.98
C ARG A 33 -13.21 6.58 10.07
N ARG A 34 -12.00 6.16 9.69
CA ARG A 34 -10.81 6.09 10.57
C ARG A 34 -10.05 7.43 10.63
N GLY A 35 -10.54 8.49 10.00
CA GLY A 35 -9.98 9.84 10.05
C GLY A 35 -8.75 10.06 9.15
N LEU A 36 -8.57 9.24 8.11
CA LEU A 36 -7.61 9.49 7.04
C LEU A 36 -8.13 10.61 6.14
N HIS A 37 -7.33 11.66 5.96
CA HIS A 37 -7.65 12.76 5.07
C HIS A 37 -6.75 12.74 3.82
N PRO A 38 -7.20 13.31 2.69
CA PRO A 38 -6.38 13.41 1.50
C PRO A 38 -5.04 14.11 1.80
N GLY A 39 -3.93 13.51 1.40
CA GLY A 39 -2.57 13.95 1.67
C GLY A 39 -1.94 13.42 2.97
N ASP A 40 -2.70 12.75 3.84
CA ASP A 40 -2.14 12.06 4.99
C ASP A 40 -1.23 10.91 4.55
N VAL A 41 -0.12 10.74 5.26
CA VAL A 41 0.88 9.70 4.93
C VAL A 41 0.59 8.42 5.69
N VAL A 42 0.59 7.30 4.98
CA VAL A 42 0.43 5.94 5.54
C VAL A 42 1.72 5.16 5.31
N ALA A 43 2.45 4.85 6.37
CA ALA A 43 3.65 4.02 6.25
C ALA A 43 3.28 2.57 5.96
N ILE A 44 3.93 1.94 4.98
CA ILE A 44 3.75 0.52 4.62
C ILE A 44 5.06 -0.22 4.89
N VAL A 45 5.03 -1.16 5.83
CA VAL A 45 6.21 -1.87 6.35
C VAL A 45 5.99 -3.37 6.27
N SER A 46 6.37 -3.99 5.15
CA SER A 46 6.11 -5.41 4.92
C SER A 46 7.07 -6.01 3.91
N PRO A 47 7.40 -7.31 4.01
CA PRO A 47 7.95 -8.06 2.88
C PRO A 47 6.92 -8.13 1.74
N ASN A 48 7.32 -8.73 0.61
CA ASN A 48 6.41 -8.98 -0.49
C ASN A 48 5.28 -9.89 0.00
N ALA A 49 4.06 -9.40 -0.12
CA ALA A 49 2.83 -10.10 0.20
C ALA A 49 1.79 -9.74 -0.85
N VAL A 50 0.82 -10.63 -1.09
CA VAL A 50 -0.28 -10.39 -2.03
C VAL A 50 -1.13 -9.17 -1.60
N THR A 51 -1.21 -8.92 -0.30
CA THR A 51 -1.92 -7.79 0.31
C THR A 51 -1.21 -6.45 0.15
N TYR A 52 0.12 -6.46 -0.08
CA TYR A 52 0.92 -5.24 -0.20
C TYR A 52 0.39 -4.33 -1.34
N PRO A 53 0.20 -4.81 -2.58
CA PRO A 53 -0.39 -3.99 -3.64
C PRO A 53 -1.78 -3.45 -3.32
N VAL A 54 -2.64 -4.24 -2.68
CA VAL A 54 -3.98 -3.79 -2.27
C VAL A 54 -3.90 -2.62 -1.31
N CYS A 55 -3.01 -2.70 -0.32
CA CYS A 55 -2.90 -1.67 0.68
C CYS A 55 -2.24 -0.41 0.11
N PHE A 56 -1.22 -0.58 -0.73
CA PHE A 56 -0.59 0.53 -1.45
C PHE A 56 -1.60 1.30 -2.32
N HIS A 57 -2.37 0.60 -3.17
CA HIS A 57 -3.37 1.22 -4.02
C HIS A 57 -4.59 1.71 -3.25
N GLY A 58 -5.01 1.01 -2.19
CA GLY A 58 -6.10 1.41 -1.32
C GLY A 58 -5.83 2.74 -0.62
N VAL A 59 -4.61 2.94 -0.13
CA VAL A 59 -4.16 4.23 0.43
C VAL A 59 -4.24 5.34 -0.63
N ILE A 60 -3.71 5.10 -1.84
CA ILE A 60 -3.78 6.07 -2.94
C ILE A 60 -5.23 6.41 -3.28
N ARG A 61 -6.09 5.40 -3.36
CA ARG A 61 -7.51 5.58 -3.71
C ARG A 61 -8.29 6.33 -2.63
N ALA A 62 -7.86 6.24 -1.37
CA ALA A 62 -8.35 7.06 -0.26
C ALA A 62 -7.75 8.48 -0.24
N GLY A 63 -6.91 8.83 -1.22
CA GLY A 63 -6.23 10.12 -1.31
C GLY A 63 -5.03 10.24 -0.37
N GLY A 64 -4.67 9.17 0.34
CA GLY A 64 -3.49 9.11 1.18
C GLY A 64 -2.20 8.92 0.36
N VAL A 65 -1.07 9.10 1.02
CA VAL A 65 0.26 8.96 0.42
C VAL A 65 0.98 7.77 1.09
N PRO A 66 1.15 6.63 0.40
CA PRO A 66 1.96 5.54 0.93
C PRO A 66 3.40 5.97 1.14
N ALA A 67 4.00 5.61 2.26
CA ALA A 67 5.43 5.72 2.50
C ALA A 67 6.01 4.33 2.73
N VAL A 68 6.77 3.82 1.77
CA VAL A 68 7.23 2.42 1.79
C VAL A 68 8.56 2.31 2.53
N SER A 69 8.65 1.35 3.46
CA SER A 69 9.86 1.08 4.24
C SER A 69 10.15 -0.42 4.35
N ALA A 70 11.42 -0.75 4.61
CA ALA A 70 11.85 -2.13 4.72
C ALA A 70 11.33 -2.77 6.02
N PRO A 71 10.85 -4.03 6.00
CA PRO A 71 10.37 -4.73 7.19
C PRO A 71 11.49 -5.10 8.16
N GLY A 72 12.73 -5.17 7.69
CA GLY A 72 13.92 -5.45 8.51
C GLY A 72 14.58 -4.21 9.09
N ALA A 73 13.95 -3.04 9.01
CA ALA A 73 14.47 -1.82 9.61
C ALA A 73 14.53 -1.97 11.14
N THR A 74 15.61 -1.49 11.75
CA THR A 74 15.71 -1.36 13.20
C THR A 74 14.68 -0.37 13.72
N GLU A 75 14.38 -0.41 15.01
CA GLU A 75 13.47 0.54 15.65
C GLU A 75 13.88 2.00 15.40
N THR A 76 15.18 2.30 15.44
CA THR A 76 15.70 3.66 15.23
C THR A 76 15.54 4.11 13.78
N GLU A 77 15.77 3.22 12.82
CA GLU A 77 15.52 3.48 11.40
C GLU A 77 14.02 3.65 11.13
N MET A 78 13.17 2.85 11.76
CA MET A 78 11.71 2.94 11.64
C MET A 78 11.20 4.28 12.18
N ARG A 79 11.66 4.70 13.36
CA ARG A 79 11.35 6.03 13.91
C ARG A 79 11.75 7.15 12.97
N HIS A 80 12.97 7.07 12.44
CA HIS A 80 13.45 8.04 11.47
C HIS A 80 12.56 8.07 10.22
N ALA A 81 12.15 6.91 9.71
CA ALA A 81 11.24 6.80 8.57
C ALA A 81 9.87 7.42 8.86
N LEU A 82 9.21 7.04 9.96
CA LEU A 82 7.90 7.56 10.36
C LEU A 82 7.93 9.09 10.51
N ARG A 83 8.95 9.62 11.20
CA ARG A 83 9.13 11.06 11.40
C ARG A 83 9.40 11.81 10.10
N THR A 84 10.29 11.27 9.26
CA THR A 84 10.69 11.91 8.00
C THR A 84 9.54 11.93 7.00
N ALA A 85 8.76 10.84 6.94
CA ALA A 85 7.57 10.75 6.12
C ALA A 85 6.38 11.51 6.72
N ARG A 86 6.44 11.93 7.99
CA ARG A 86 5.30 12.48 8.74
C ARG A 86 4.09 11.53 8.71
N ALA A 87 4.36 10.25 8.90
CA ALA A 87 3.33 9.21 8.86
C ALA A 87 2.27 9.45 9.94
N ARG A 88 0.99 9.40 9.54
CA ARG A 88 -0.17 9.48 10.44
C ARG A 88 -0.78 8.13 10.75
N PHE A 89 -0.55 7.16 9.86
CA PHE A 89 -1.01 5.79 9.95
C PHE A 89 0.13 4.85 9.57
N VAL A 90 0.05 3.61 10.03
CA VAL A 90 1.01 2.55 9.66
C VAL A 90 0.24 1.28 9.30
N MET A 91 0.67 0.61 8.24
CA MET A 91 0.26 -0.75 7.89
C MET A 91 1.51 -1.63 7.85
N CYS A 92 1.55 -2.72 8.62
CA CYS A 92 2.74 -3.55 8.71
C CYS A 92 2.48 -5.06 8.66
N ALA A 93 3.50 -5.84 8.34
CA ALA A 93 3.43 -7.29 8.49
C ALA A 93 3.35 -7.70 9.98
N PRO A 94 2.74 -8.87 10.29
CA PRO A 94 2.66 -9.39 11.66
C PRO A 94 4.04 -9.81 12.21
N GLY A 95 4.08 -10.24 13.48
CA GLY A 95 5.27 -10.81 14.09
C GLY A 95 6.31 -9.75 14.45
N GLU A 96 7.59 -10.03 14.16
CA GLU A 96 8.70 -9.16 14.58
C GLU A 96 8.61 -7.75 13.96
N THR A 97 8.12 -7.64 12.73
CA THR A 97 7.91 -6.34 12.08
C THR A 97 6.89 -5.50 12.85
N LEU A 98 5.79 -6.10 13.31
CA LEU A 98 4.78 -5.41 14.10
C LEU A 98 5.36 -4.88 15.41
N LYS A 99 6.17 -5.68 16.12
CA LYS A 99 6.79 -5.27 17.41
C LYS A 99 7.65 -4.02 17.25
N VAL A 100 8.54 -4.02 16.25
CA VAL A 100 9.41 -2.88 15.94
C VAL A 100 8.60 -1.65 15.54
N VAL A 101 7.60 -1.84 14.67
CA VAL A 101 6.72 -0.77 14.22
C VAL A 101 5.93 -0.16 15.38
N ARG A 102 5.37 -0.99 16.28
CA ARG A 102 4.63 -0.53 17.46
C ARG A 102 5.50 0.33 18.37
N GLU A 103 6.71 -0.13 18.66
CA GLU A 103 7.63 0.64 19.52
C GLU A 103 7.99 1.98 18.89
N ALA A 104 8.28 1.99 17.58
CA ALA A 104 8.60 3.19 16.85
C ALA A 104 7.40 4.15 16.76
N ALA A 105 6.21 3.64 16.45
CA ALA A 105 4.97 4.41 16.35
C ALA A 105 4.64 5.11 17.68
N ARG A 106 4.73 4.39 18.80
CA ARG A 106 4.53 4.95 20.15
C ARG A 106 5.49 6.11 20.44
N LYS A 107 6.77 5.96 20.09
CA LYS A 107 7.80 6.99 20.33
C LYS A 107 7.68 8.21 19.42
N GLU A 108 7.13 8.04 18.21
CA GLU A 108 6.87 9.14 17.27
C GLU A 108 5.45 9.73 17.39
N GLY A 109 4.63 9.23 18.31
CA GLY A 109 3.30 9.76 18.59
C GLY A 109 2.24 9.38 17.56
N VAL A 110 2.43 8.27 16.83
CA VAL A 110 1.37 7.67 16.02
C VAL A 110 0.44 6.87 16.95
N PRO A 111 -0.86 7.23 17.04
CA PRO A 111 -1.79 6.52 17.92
C PRO A 111 -1.93 5.03 17.55
N GLU A 112 -2.13 4.17 18.55
CA GLU A 112 -2.23 2.72 18.35
C GLU A 112 -3.40 2.35 17.44
N GLU A 113 -4.52 3.08 17.52
CA GLU A 113 -5.70 2.89 16.67
C GLU A 113 -5.46 3.21 15.18
N ARG A 114 -4.28 3.74 14.83
CA ARG A 114 -3.83 4.03 13.46
C ARG A 114 -2.74 3.08 12.98
N VAL A 115 -2.47 2.01 13.72
CA VAL A 115 -1.56 0.93 13.34
C VAL A 115 -2.39 -0.29 12.92
N PHE A 116 -2.24 -0.70 11.68
CA PHE A 116 -2.92 -1.82 11.03
C PHE A 116 -1.90 -2.91 10.65
N TRP A 117 -2.32 -4.16 10.53
CA TRP A 117 -1.43 -5.24 10.10
C TRP A 117 -1.97 -6.10 8.93
N PHE A 118 -1.06 -6.76 8.21
CA PHE A 118 -1.34 -7.58 7.02
C PHE A 118 -1.56 -9.06 7.34
N ALA A 119 -2.47 -9.35 8.26
CA ALA A 119 -2.83 -10.71 8.66
C ALA A 119 -4.20 -10.73 9.35
N ASP A 120 -4.87 -11.87 9.27
CA ASP A 120 -6.10 -12.14 10.05
C ASP A 120 -5.81 -13.02 11.27
N GLU A 121 -4.56 -13.45 11.44
CA GLU A 121 -4.11 -14.14 12.66
C GLU A 121 -4.11 -13.14 13.82
N GLU A 122 -4.77 -13.53 14.92
CA GLU A 122 -4.81 -12.72 16.13
C GLU A 122 -3.46 -12.78 16.84
N GLU A 123 -2.68 -11.70 16.64
CA GLU A 123 -1.70 -11.12 17.56
C GLU A 123 -2.21 -10.97 19.01
N GLU A 124 -2.54 -12.04 19.74
CA GLU A 124 -2.89 -11.95 21.16
C GLU A 124 -1.63 -11.83 22.02
N GLU A 125 -1.34 -10.61 22.48
CA GLU A 125 -0.33 -10.34 23.50
C GLU A 125 -1.05 -9.81 24.75
N GLU A 126 -0.94 -10.53 25.87
CA GLU A 126 -1.54 -10.18 27.17
C GLU A 126 -3.08 -10.01 27.14
N GLY A 127 -3.79 -10.73 26.27
CA GLY A 127 -5.26 -10.72 26.20
C GLY A 127 -5.86 -9.41 25.67
N ARG A 128 -5.04 -8.55 25.05
CA ARG A 128 -5.48 -7.34 24.35
C ARG A 128 -5.27 -7.51 22.86
N ARG A 129 -6.29 -7.14 22.07
CA ARG A 129 -6.17 -6.98 20.62
C ARG A 129 -5.62 -5.59 20.34
N TRP A 130 -4.39 -5.52 19.87
CA TRP A 130 -3.65 -4.26 19.78
C TRP A 130 -3.85 -3.51 18.47
N CYS A 131 -4.47 -4.14 17.46
CA CYS A 131 -4.52 -3.57 16.12
C CYS A 131 -5.65 -4.18 15.27
N THR A 132 -6.07 -3.43 14.25
CA THR A 132 -7.09 -3.82 13.28
C THR A 132 -6.44 -4.58 12.11
N GLY A 133 -6.89 -5.81 11.88
CA GLY A 133 -6.45 -6.67 10.76
C GLY A 133 -7.10 -6.31 9.43
N LEU A 134 -6.60 -6.90 8.33
CA LEU A 134 -7.06 -6.58 6.98
C LEU A 134 -8.52 -6.99 6.75
N SER A 135 -8.95 -8.17 7.21
CA SER A 135 -10.35 -8.60 7.03
C SER A 135 -11.36 -7.66 7.70
N GLU A 136 -11.01 -7.06 8.84
CA GLU A 136 -11.86 -6.06 9.49
C GLU A 136 -11.98 -4.78 8.66
N LEU A 137 -10.88 -4.31 8.05
CA LEU A 137 -10.93 -3.17 7.12
C LEU A 137 -11.77 -3.48 5.89
N VAL A 138 -11.71 -4.73 5.39
CA VAL A 138 -12.53 -5.19 4.27
C VAL A 138 -14.00 -5.23 4.67
N GLU A 139 -14.35 -5.73 5.85
CA GLU A 139 -15.72 -5.72 6.36
C GLU A 139 -16.25 -4.30 6.56
N GLU A 140 -15.44 -3.40 7.10
CA GLU A 140 -15.79 -1.98 7.24
C GLU A 140 -16.06 -1.35 5.88
N GLY A 141 -15.23 -1.67 4.88
CA GLY A 141 -15.50 -1.33 3.49
C GLY A 141 -16.86 -1.87 3.02
N LYS A 142 -17.17 -3.15 3.23
CA LYS A 142 -18.46 -3.72 2.80
C LYS A 142 -19.65 -2.98 3.42
N ARG A 143 -19.58 -2.65 4.71
CA ARG A 143 -20.64 -1.89 5.40
C ARG A 143 -20.85 -0.50 4.79
N VAL A 144 -19.77 0.22 4.51
CA VAL A 144 -19.86 1.52 3.80
C VAL A 144 -20.55 1.34 2.44
N MET A 145 -20.28 0.26 1.71
CA MET A 145 -20.92 0.03 0.40
C MET A 145 -22.42 -0.21 0.55
N GLU A 146 -22.82 -0.97 1.57
CA GLU A 146 -24.23 -1.22 1.87
C GLU A 146 -24.97 0.05 2.29
N GLU A 147 -24.31 0.94 3.05
CA GLU A 147 -24.89 2.15 3.63
C GLU A 147 -24.88 3.35 2.66
N GLU A 148 -23.79 3.53 1.90
CA GLU A 148 -23.51 4.73 1.10
C GLU A 148 -23.43 4.45 -0.42
N GLY A 149 -23.48 3.18 -0.83
CA GLY A 149 -23.40 2.77 -2.23
C GLY A 149 -22.10 3.18 -2.92
N GLU A 150 -22.16 3.37 -4.24
CA GLU A 150 -20.99 3.73 -5.05
C GLU A 150 -20.36 5.08 -4.66
N GLU A 151 -21.15 6.03 -4.15
CA GLU A 151 -20.67 7.36 -3.76
C GLU A 151 -19.72 7.27 -2.55
N GLY A 152 -20.06 6.43 -1.56
CA GLY A 152 -19.16 6.12 -0.44
C GLY A 152 -17.92 5.30 -0.83
N MET A 153 -17.84 4.83 -2.08
CA MET A 153 -16.69 4.07 -2.60
C MET A 153 -15.90 4.78 -3.69
N ARG A 154 -16.27 6.03 -3.94
CA ARG A 154 -15.65 6.85 -4.95
C ARG A 154 -14.19 7.12 -4.58
N ALA A 155 -13.30 6.84 -5.52
CA ALA A 155 -11.89 7.18 -5.38
C ALA A 155 -11.73 8.69 -5.15
N VAL A 156 -10.91 9.05 -4.17
CA VAL A 156 -10.53 10.44 -3.95
C VAL A 156 -9.71 10.90 -5.14
N GLY A 157 -10.22 11.91 -5.84
CA GLY A 157 -9.53 12.51 -6.98
C GLY A 157 -8.27 13.27 -6.57
N LEU A 158 -7.56 13.81 -7.56
CA LEU A 158 -6.45 14.72 -7.29
C LEU A 158 -6.93 15.94 -6.48
N PRO A 159 -6.09 16.51 -5.60
CA PRO A 159 -6.41 17.75 -4.92
C PRO A 159 -6.80 18.85 -5.90
N SER A 160 -7.81 19.64 -5.53
CA SER A 160 -8.30 20.73 -6.37
C SER A 160 -7.18 21.68 -6.79
N GLY A 161 -7.09 21.98 -8.08
CA GLY A 161 -6.07 22.87 -8.64
C GLY A 161 -4.66 22.29 -8.77
N LYS A 162 -4.46 20.99 -8.47
CA LYS A 162 -3.17 20.31 -8.69
C LYS A 162 -3.23 19.35 -9.86
N THR A 163 -2.11 19.25 -10.58
CA THR A 163 -1.90 18.22 -11.60
C THR A 163 -1.36 16.92 -11.00
N SER A 164 -1.31 15.86 -11.80
CA SER A 164 -0.68 14.59 -11.43
C SER A 164 0.84 14.73 -11.20
N ALA A 165 1.49 15.73 -11.81
CA ALA A 165 2.92 16.01 -11.62
C ALA A 165 3.20 16.70 -10.28
N GLU A 166 2.24 17.48 -9.77
CA GLU A 166 2.36 18.24 -8.52
C GLU A 166 1.80 17.49 -7.30
N THR A 167 1.13 16.35 -7.55
CA THR A 167 0.53 15.53 -6.50
C THR A 167 1.44 14.33 -6.22
N THR A 168 1.87 14.21 -4.96
CA THR A 168 2.63 13.06 -4.48
C THR A 168 1.78 11.80 -4.55
N ALA A 169 2.29 10.77 -5.23
CA ALA A 169 1.68 9.45 -5.23
C ALA A 169 2.20 8.59 -4.09
N PHE A 170 3.51 8.57 -3.84
CA PHE A 170 4.11 7.85 -2.71
C PHE A 170 5.49 8.39 -2.35
N LEU A 171 5.97 7.98 -1.18
CA LEU A 171 7.33 8.23 -0.70
C LEU A 171 8.13 6.93 -0.70
N CYS A 172 9.35 6.96 -1.23
CA CYS A 172 10.31 5.88 -1.09
C CYS A 172 11.57 6.35 -0.39
N PHE A 173 12.12 5.52 0.50
CA PHE A 173 13.35 5.86 1.20
C PHE A 173 14.57 5.45 0.39
N SER A 174 15.49 6.40 0.23
CA SER A 174 16.81 6.14 -0.34
C SER A 174 17.87 6.36 0.73
N SER A 175 18.81 5.42 0.84
CA SER A 175 19.94 5.51 1.77
C SER A 175 20.88 6.66 1.45
N GLY A 176 20.87 7.18 0.21
CA GLY A 176 21.81 8.22 -0.22
C GLY A 176 23.27 7.79 -0.08
N THR A 177 24.20 8.65 -0.45
CA THR A 177 25.64 8.39 -0.31
C THR A 177 26.22 8.89 1.03
N THR A 178 25.44 9.65 1.81
CA THR A 178 25.83 10.16 3.13
C THR A 178 24.60 10.34 4.03
N GLY A 179 24.61 9.73 5.22
CA GLY A 179 23.65 9.99 6.31
C GLY A 179 22.41 9.10 6.36
N LEU A 180 21.45 9.51 7.19
CA LEU A 180 20.18 8.80 7.37
C LEU A 180 19.31 8.85 6.10
N PRO A 181 18.49 7.81 5.83
CA PRO A 181 17.68 7.73 4.62
C PRO A 181 16.77 8.94 4.40
N LYS A 182 16.63 9.39 3.16
CA LYS A 182 15.74 10.49 2.77
C LYS A 182 14.48 9.95 2.11
N ALA A 183 13.33 10.54 2.46
CA ALA A 183 12.07 10.29 1.77
C ALA A 183 12.08 11.01 0.41
N VAL A 184 12.15 10.23 -0.66
CA VAL A 184 12.04 10.71 -2.04
C VAL A 184 10.57 10.79 -2.40
N ILE A 185 10.16 11.96 -2.89
CA ILE A 185 8.79 12.21 -3.34
C ILE A 185 8.64 11.69 -4.78
N ILE A 186 7.68 10.79 -4.99
CA ILE A 186 7.32 10.31 -6.32
C ILE A 186 5.90 10.80 -6.63
N SER A 187 5.74 11.55 -7.72
CA SER A 187 4.43 12.08 -8.14
C SER A 187 3.58 11.02 -8.87
N HIS A 188 2.28 11.27 -9.00
CA HIS A 188 1.41 10.42 -9.83
C HIS A 188 1.90 10.37 -11.28
N ALA A 189 2.35 11.50 -11.83
CA ALA A 189 2.90 11.53 -13.19
C ALA A 189 4.15 10.64 -13.33
N ASN A 190 4.99 10.53 -12.30
CA ASN A 190 6.15 9.64 -12.33
C ASN A 190 5.74 8.17 -12.41
N ILE A 191 4.77 7.73 -11.59
CA ILE A 191 4.26 6.35 -11.65
C ILE A 191 3.64 6.09 -13.02
N ILE A 192 2.76 6.98 -13.51
CA ILE A 192 2.10 6.81 -14.80
C ILE A 192 3.13 6.67 -15.92
N ALA A 193 4.14 7.54 -15.96
CA ALA A 193 5.21 7.46 -16.95
C ALA A 193 5.98 6.14 -16.87
N GLN A 194 6.29 5.65 -15.68
CA GLN A 194 6.96 4.37 -15.49
C GLN A 194 6.09 3.20 -15.94
N CYS A 195 4.78 3.22 -15.64
CA CYS A 195 3.84 2.19 -16.10
C CYS A 195 3.78 2.13 -17.63
N LEU A 196 3.77 3.28 -18.30
CA LEU A 196 3.80 3.37 -19.76
C LEU A 196 5.12 2.82 -20.32
N GLN A 197 6.26 3.15 -19.71
CA GLN A 197 7.57 2.61 -20.10
C GLN A 197 7.64 1.10 -19.93
N LEU A 198 7.13 0.57 -18.82
CA LEU A 198 7.08 -0.87 -18.55
C LEU A 198 6.14 -1.59 -19.52
N ASN A 199 4.98 -1.01 -19.84
CA ASN A 199 4.07 -1.59 -20.82
C ASN A 199 4.77 -1.78 -22.17
N LEU A 200 5.54 -0.79 -22.62
CA LEU A 200 6.36 -0.86 -23.84
C LEU A 200 7.52 -1.86 -23.75
N ALA A 201 8.02 -2.18 -22.56
CA ALA A 201 9.10 -3.15 -22.38
C ALA A 201 8.59 -4.60 -22.25
N TYR A 202 7.40 -4.80 -21.67
CA TYR A 202 6.84 -6.11 -21.31
C TYR A 202 5.66 -6.56 -22.20
N ILE A 203 5.54 -5.99 -23.41
CA ILE A 203 4.41 -6.19 -24.37
C ILE A 203 4.09 -7.68 -24.64
N HIS A 204 4.99 -8.61 -24.35
CA HIS A 204 4.90 -10.01 -24.78
C HIS A 204 4.71 -11.04 -23.65
N SER A 205 4.58 -10.62 -22.39
CA SER A 205 4.46 -11.53 -21.24
C SER A 205 3.23 -11.23 -20.41
N GLY A 206 2.24 -12.14 -20.41
CA GLY A 206 1.05 -12.08 -19.56
C GLY A 206 1.28 -12.52 -18.10
N MET A 207 2.54 -12.71 -17.70
CA MET A 207 2.93 -13.10 -16.35
C MET A 207 4.27 -12.47 -16.00
N ALA A 208 4.37 -11.87 -14.81
CA ALA A 208 5.58 -11.29 -14.27
C ALA A 208 5.83 -11.82 -12.86
N LEU A 209 7.09 -12.13 -12.54
CA LEU A 209 7.49 -12.57 -11.20
C LEU A 209 7.94 -11.37 -10.37
N GLY A 210 7.20 -11.05 -9.30
CA GLY A 210 7.54 -10.00 -8.33
C GLY A 210 8.67 -10.40 -7.38
N LEU A 211 9.88 -10.63 -7.91
CA LEU A 211 11.03 -11.09 -7.13
C LEU A 211 11.65 -10.00 -6.26
N LEU A 212 11.68 -8.76 -6.75
CA LEU A 212 12.31 -7.66 -6.03
C LEU A 212 11.41 -7.13 -4.91
N PRO A 213 11.98 -6.59 -3.82
CA PRO A 213 11.16 -6.06 -2.73
C PRO A 213 10.27 -4.89 -3.18
N PHE A 214 8.98 -4.94 -2.87
CA PHE A 214 7.99 -3.90 -3.23
C PHE A 214 8.23 -2.56 -2.53
N TYR A 215 8.98 -2.55 -1.43
CA TYR A 215 9.37 -1.33 -0.72
C TYR A 215 10.58 -0.62 -1.33
N HIS A 216 11.17 -1.15 -2.41
CA HIS A 216 12.31 -0.54 -3.09
C HIS A 216 11.84 0.31 -4.28
N SER A 217 12.50 1.45 -4.51
CA SER A 217 12.17 2.40 -5.60
C SER A 217 12.24 1.80 -7.01
N THR A 218 12.93 0.67 -7.18
CA THR A 218 13.08 -0.04 -8.45
C THR A 218 11.95 -1.03 -8.73
N ASN A 219 11.08 -1.30 -7.76
CA ASN A 219 9.91 -2.17 -7.95
C ASN A 219 8.63 -1.53 -7.41
N PRO A 220 8.27 -0.31 -7.87
CA PRO A 220 6.93 0.17 -7.65
C PRO A 220 6.01 -0.77 -8.40
N LEU A 221 5.16 -1.45 -7.63
CA LEU A 221 4.15 -2.39 -8.10
C LEU A 221 3.66 -2.00 -9.49
N PRO A 222 4.07 -2.74 -10.55
CA PRO A 222 3.54 -2.44 -11.85
C PRO A 222 2.03 -2.69 -11.76
N PRO A 223 1.16 -1.76 -12.22
CA PRO A 223 -0.07 -2.25 -12.80
C PRO A 223 0.40 -3.24 -13.87
N HIS A 224 -0.13 -4.45 -13.83
CA HIS A 224 0.14 -5.47 -14.85
C HIS A 224 0.01 -4.83 -16.25
N PRO A 225 0.53 -5.41 -17.34
CA PRO A 225 0.21 -4.93 -18.68
C PRO A 225 -1.32 -4.91 -18.81
N LEU A 226 -1.88 -3.71 -18.98
CA LEU A 226 -3.29 -3.54 -19.32
C LEU A 226 -3.56 -4.48 -20.51
N PRO A 227 -4.62 -5.32 -20.51
CA PRO A 227 -5.14 -5.77 -21.80
C PRO A 227 -5.38 -4.50 -22.62
N PRO A 228 -5.13 -4.49 -23.94
CA PRO A 228 -5.15 -3.27 -24.74
C PRO A 228 -6.50 -2.56 -24.58
N CYS A 229 -6.55 -1.57 -23.67
CA CYS A 229 -7.74 -0.77 -23.40
C CYS A 229 -7.89 0.17 -24.60
N GLN A 230 -8.59 -0.30 -25.62
CA GLN A 230 -8.94 0.48 -26.81
C GLN A 230 -9.93 1.64 -26.52
N HIS A 231 -10.30 1.91 -25.26
CA HIS A 231 -11.36 2.88 -24.94
C HIS A 231 -11.12 3.76 -23.72
N ILE A 232 -9.89 4.27 -23.51
CA ILE A 232 -9.74 5.54 -22.77
C ILE A 232 -9.56 6.63 -23.81
N ALA A 233 -10.69 7.09 -24.34
CA ALA A 233 -10.72 8.32 -25.13
C ALA A 233 -10.38 9.47 -24.19
N TYR A 234 -9.19 10.05 -24.38
CA TYR A 234 -8.90 11.38 -23.87
C TYR A 234 -9.87 12.36 -24.55
N ARG A 235 -10.82 12.88 -23.78
CA ARG A 235 -11.47 14.17 -24.02
C ARG A 235 -11.49 14.95 -22.73
#